data_AF-A0A140K4U3-F1
#
_entry.id   AF-A0A140K4U3-F1
#
_cell.length_a   1.000
_cell.length_b   1.000
_cell.length_c   1.000
_cell.angle_alpha   90.00
_cell.angle_beta   90.00
_cell.angle_gamma   90.00
#
_symmetry.space_group_name_H-M   'P 1'
#
loop_
_entity.id
_entity.type
_entity.pdbx_description
1 polymer ?
#
loop_
_entity_poly.entity_id
_entity_poly.type
_entity_poly.pdbx_seq_one_letter_code
_entity_poly.pdbx_strand_id
1 'polypeptide(L)'
;MEHLSILEQAANSFLTNSNLPDSAAVVEALLQAENQARQRKSSASFEQLIGTWQLCFITGTKKTRQKAGIVLGAGKYIPKFIKITLTYFLSQEQGRVNNCVEVGGLNFSLTGPTKFLTKKNLLAFDFTQMIVKLFNFKIYQGYIRSGKSKEENFDQEKINQQAFFAYFFIQDRLIAARGRGGGLALWTRID
;
A
#
# COMPACT_ATOMS: atom_id res chain seq x y z
N MET A 1 -12.32 19.86 3.15
CA MET A 1 -12.41 19.77 1.68
C MET A 1 -11.04 20.01 1.04
N GLU A 2 -10.27 20.99 1.51
CA GLU A 2 -8.94 21.31 0.98
C GLU A 2 -7.93 20.13 0.94
N HIS A 3 -7.78 19.35 2.02
CA HIS A 3 -6.86 18.20 2.00
C HIS A 3 -7.24 17.11 0.98
N LEU A 4 -8.54 16.90 0.70
CA LEU A 4 -8.96 15.91 -0.30
C LEU A 4 -8.48 16.33 -1.69
N SER A 5 -8.63 17.61 -2.01
CA SER A 5 -8.13 18.19 -3.27
C SER A 5 -6.63 18.01 -3.43
N ILE A 6 -5.83 18.17 -2.36
CA ILE A 6 -4.38 17.94 -2.40
C ILE A 6 -4.04 16.48 -2.70
N LEU A 7 -4.73 15.52 -2.08
CA LEU A 7 -4.47 14.09 -2.31
C LEU A 7 -4.88 13.65 -3.72
N GLU A 8 -6.02 14.14 -4.22
CA GLU A 8 -6.47 13.92 -5.59
C GLU A 8 -5.51 14.54 -6.61
N GLN A 9 -5.07 15.77 -6.37
CA GLN A 9 -4.05 16.43 -7.20
C GLN A 9 -2.75 15.63 -7.19
N ALA A 10 -2.28 15.17 -6.03
CA ALA A 10 -1.06 14.37 -5.93
C ALA A 10 -1.15 13.08 -6.75
N ALA A 11 -2.29 12.37 -6.68
CA ALA A 11 -2.53 11.16 -7.46
C ALA A 11 -2.61 11.43 -8.97
N ASN A 12 -3.42 12.42 -9.37
CA ASN A 12 -3.62 12.78 -10.78
C ASN A 12 -2.35 13.32 -11.42
N SER A 13 -1.64 14.21 -10.74
CA SER A 13 -0.35 14.74 -11.23
C SER A 13 0.71 13.64 -11.33
N PHE A 14 0.67 12.67 -10.42
CA PHE A 14 1.55 11.51 -10.50
C PHE A 14 1.25 10.63 -11.73
N LEU A 15 0.00 10.41 -12.10
CA LEU A 15 -0.33 9.63 -13.30
C LEU A 15 -0.07 10.39 -14.60
N THR A 16 -0.40 11.68 -14.63
CA THR A 16 -0.33 12.52 -15.85
C THR A 16 1.03 13.14 -16.10
N ASN A 17 2.00 12.92 -15.19
CA ASN A 17 3.32 13.56 -15.22
C ASN A 17 3.26 15.10 -15.26
N SER A 18 2.33 15.67 -14.50
CA SER A 18 2.18 17.11 -14.33
C SER A 18 2.72 17.57 -12.98
N ASN A 19 2.54 18.86 -12.67
CA ASN A 19 3.07 19.50 -11.47
C ASN A 19 2.55 18.82 -10.19
N LEU A 20 3.47 18.21 -9.44
CA LEU A 20 3.20 17.56 -8.18
C LEU A 20 3.06 18.62 -7.08
N PRO A 21 2.10 18.48 -6.15
CA PRO A 21 2.04 19.34 -4.97
C PRO A 21 3.25 19.12 -4.05
N ASP A 22 3.48 20.08 -3.16
CA ASP A 22 4.58 19.98 -2.20
C ASP A 22 4.43 18.75 -1.29
N SER A 23 5.55 18.10 -1.00
CA SER A 23 5.54 16.85 -0.22
C SER A 23 5.06 17.06 1.22
N ALA A 24 5.32 18.23 1.84
CA ALA A 24 4.81 18.53 3.17
C ALA A 24 3.30 18.74 3.17
N ALA A 25 2.77 19.43 2.16
CA ALA A 25 1.33 19.60 1.98
C ALA A 25 0.59 18.25 1.83
N VAL A 26 1.15 17.30 1.06
CA VAL A 26 0.57 15.95 0.94
C VAL A 26 0.57 15.21 2.27
N VAL A 27 1.63 15.36 3.06
CA VAL A 27 1.74 14.67 4.36
C VAL A 27 0.75 15.22 5.36
N GLU A 28 0.61 16.54 5.41
CA GLU A 28 -0.41 17.18 6.22
C GLU A 28 -1.80 16.73 5.79
N ALA A 29 -2.08 16.70 4.48
CA ALA A 29 -3.35 16.24 3.95
C ALA A 29 -3.65 14.77 4.32
N LEU A 30 -2.65 13.89 4.28
CA LEU A 30 -2.78 12.49 4.72
C LEU A 30 -3.08 12.39 6.23
N LEU A 31 -2.41 13.20 7.06
CA LEU A 31 -2.66 13.23 8.51
C LEU A 31 -4.05 13.75 8.85
N GLN A 32 -4.50 14.80 8.15
CA GLN A 32 -5.86 15.33 8.29
C GLN A 32 -6.90 14.28 7.90
N ALA A 33 -6.72 13.60 6.75
CA ALA A 33 -7.60 12.53 6.31
C ALA A 33 -7.67 11.37 7.32
N GLU A 34 -6.54 10.95 7.89
CA GLU A 34 -6.52 9.92 8.92
C GLU A 34 -7.28 10.35 10.18
N ASN A 35 -7.09 11.59 10.65
CA ASN A 35 -7.80 12.11 11.81
C ASN A 35 -9.31 12.16 11.57
N GLN A 36 -9.75 12.58 10.39
CA GLN A 36 -11.16 12.59 10.03
C GLN A 36 -11.77 11.19 9.98
N ALA A 37 -11.06 10.20 9.43
CA ALA A 37 -11.51 8.82 9.40
C ALA A 37 -11.72 8.25 10.82
N ARG A 38 -10.80 8.57 11.75
CA ARG A 38 -10.94 8.17 13.17
C ARG A 38 -12.19 8.76 13.83
N GLN A 39 -12.53 10.00 13.51
CA GLN A 39 -13.72 10.67 14.05
C GLN A 39 -15.00 10.09 13.46
N ARG A 40 -15.03 9.83 12.14
CA ARG A 40 -16.21 9.31 11.43
C ARG A 40 -16.53 7.85 11.77
N LYS A 41 -15.53 7.07 12.21
CA LYS A 41 -15.67 5.62 12.50
C LYS A 41 -16.30 4.82 11.36
N SER A 42 -16.10 5.24 10.11
CA SER A 42 -16.60 4.54 8.94
C SER A 42 -15.93 3.18 8.79
N SER A 43 -16.73 2.14 8.60
CA SER A 43 -16.24 0.79 8.27
C SER A 43 -16.19 0.61 6.76
N ALA A 44 -15.07 0.09 6.26
CA ALA A 44 -14.89 -0.31 4.86
C ALA A 44 -15.04 -1.82 4.69
N SER A 45 -15.07 -2.29 3.46
CA SER A 45 -15.04 -3.71 3.12
C SER A 45 -13.84 -4.04 2.22
N PHE A 46 -13.49 -5.32 2.12
CA PHE A 46 -12.37 -5.75 1.28
C PHE A 46 -12.66 -5.51 -0.20
N GLU A 47 -13.92 -5.62 -0.62
CA GLU A 47 -14.39 -5.45 -1.99
C GLU A 47 -14.05 -4.06 -2.53
N GLN A 48 -14.05 -3.04 -1.67
CA GLN A 48 -13.68 -1.67 -2.05
C GLN A 48 -12.18 -1.52 -2.39
N LEU A 49 -11.35 -2.47 -1.98
CA LEU A 49 -9.92 -2.49 -2.28
C LEU A 49 -9.59 -3.32 -3.53
N ILE A 50 -10.51 -4.14 -4.04
CA ILE A 50 -10.27 -4.98 -5.21
C ILE A 50 -9.92 -4.11 -6.43
N GLY A 51 -8.82 -4.46 -7.07
CA GLY A 51 -8.24 -3.71 -8.19
C GLY A 51 -6.74 -3.48 -8.03
N THR A 52 -6.18 -2.75 -8.99
CA THR A 52 -4.75 -2.46 -9.07
C THR A 52 -4.44 -1.01 -8.74
N TRP A 53 -3.58 -0.82 -7.74
CA TRP A 53 -3.24 0.45 -7.14
C TRP A 53 -1.76 0.76 -7.33
N GLN A 54 -1.42 1.84 -8.02
CA GLN A 54 -0.05 2.31 -8.17
C GLN A 54 0.33 3.22 -7.00
N LEU A 55 1.43 2.90 -6.33
CA LEU A 55 1.99 3.69 -5.25
C LEU A 55 2.54 5.00 -5.80
N CYS A 56 2.06 6.13 -5.29
CA CYS A 56 2.50 7.45 -5.74
C CYS A 56 3.38 8.15 -4.71
N PHE A 57 3.07 8.02 -3.42
CA PHE A 57 3.72 8.77 -2.36
C PHE A 57 3.87 7.95 -1.08
N ILE A 58 5.00 8.09 -0.39
CA ILE A 58 5.29 7.43 0.88
C ILE A 58 5.96 8.37 1.88
N THR A 59 5.88 8.01 3.16
CA THR A 59 6.66 8.65 4.22
C THR A 59 7.51 7.62 4.97
N GLY A 60 8.58 8.08 5.63
CA GLY A 60 9.42 7.20 6.46
C GLY A 60 8.69 6.61 7.67
N THR A 61 9.16 5.46 8.15
CA THR A 61 8.64 4.83 9.38
C THR A 61 8.99 5.64 10.63
N LYS A 62 8.28 5.40 11.75
CA LYS A 62 8.58 6.07 13.03
C LYS A 62 10.06 5.92 13.44
N LYS A 63 10.62 4.72 13.29
CA LYS A 63 12.03 4.43 13.60
C LYS A 63 13.00 5.15 12.68
N THR A 64 12.68 5.21 11.38
CA THR A 64 13.52 5.89 10.38
C THR A 64 13.52 7.41 10.60
N ARG A 65 12.38 7.99 11.01
CA ARG A 65 12.27 9.42 11.37
C ARG A 65 13.04 9.78 12.65
N GLN A 66 13.15 8.86 13.61
CA GLN A 66 13.89 9.07 14.86
C GLN A 66 15.41 8.96 14.71
N LYS A 67 15.91 8.09 13.82
CA LYS A 67 17.36 7.86 13.64
C LYS A 67 18.04 8.89 12.75
N ALA A 68 17.33 9.47 11.78
CA ALA A 68 17.87 10.50 10.91
C ALA A 68 17.37 11.85 11.43
N GLY A 69 18.10 12.44 12.37
CA GLY A 69 17.81 13.77 12.90
C GLY A 69 17.41 14.71 11.77
N ILE A 70 16.13 15.09 11.73
CA ILE A 70 15.52 16.13 10.90
C ILE A 70 15.50 15.89 9.36
N VAL A 71 16.25 14.91 8.80
CA VAL A 71 16.49 14.87 7.32
C VAL A 71 15.77 13.74 6.54
N LEU A 72 14.94 12.89 7.16
CA LEU A 72 13.93 12.15 6.38
C LEU A 72 12.69 13.04 6.20
N GLY A 73 12.73 13.83 5.13
CA GLY A 73 11.73 14.82 4.73
C GLY A 73 10.29 14.31 4.75
N ALA A 74 9.36 15.28 4.79
CA ALA A 74 7.94 15.12 5.02
C ALA A 74 7.32 13.86 4.38
N GLY A 75 7.67 13.58 3.12
CA GLY A 75 7.45 12.34 2.41
C GLY A 75 8.13 12.39 1.05
N LYS A 76 7.97 11.37 0.22
CA LYS A 76 8.59 11.28 -1.11
C LYS A 76 7.63 10.67 -2.11
N TYR A 77 7.62 11.21 -3.31
CA TYR A 77 7.02 10.57 -4.47
C TYR A 77 7.88 9.40 -4.95
N ILE A 78 7.24 8.38 -5.53
CA ILE A 78 7.94 7.28 -6.16
C ILE A 78 8.61 7.77 -7.46
N PRO A 79 9.89 7.44 -7.72
CA PRO A 79 10.54 7.83 -8.97
C PRO A 79 9.82 7.24 -10.19
N LYS A 80 9.71 8.01 -11.27
CA LYS A 80 8.92 7.64 -12.46
C LYS A 80 9.41 6.40 -13.21
N PHE A 81 10.70 6.08 -13.09
CA PHE A 81 11.29 4.88 -13.69
C PHE A 81 11.02 3.60 -12.87
N ILE A 82 10.34 3.71 -11.73
CA ILE A 82 9.93 2.59 -10.88
C ILE A 82 8.42 2.58 -10.80
N LYS A 83 7.80 1.46 -11.16
CA LYS A 83 6.37 1.25 -10.97
C LYS A 83 6.18 0.26 -9.82
N ILE A 84 5.48 0.69 -8.78
CA ILE A 84 5.15 -0.15 -7.63
C ILE A 84 3.63 -0.26 -7.57
N THR A 85 3.10 -1.47 -7.64
CA THR A 85 1.66 -1.73 -7.58
C THR A 85 1.28 -2.66 -6.43
N LEU A 86 0.07 -2.45 -5.92
CA LEU A 86 -0.66 -3.40 -5.07
C LEU A 86 -1.92 -3.82 -5.82
N THR A 87 -2.09 -5.11 -6.06
CA THR A 87 -3.33 -5.67 -6.62
C THR A 87 -4.02 -6.49 -5.56
N TYR A 88 -5.26 -6.15 -5.24
CA TYR A 88 -6.12 -6.95 -4.36
C TYR A 88 -7.14 -7.72 -5.20
N PHE A 89 -7.34 -8.99 -4.87
CA PHE A 89 -8.25 -9.87 -5.59
C PHE A 89 -8.75 -11.00 -4.68
N LEU A 90 -9.84 -11.66 -5.07
CA LEU A 90 -10.32 -12.88 -4.45
C LEU A 90 -9.77 -14.10 -5.18
N SER A 91 -9.37 -15.12 -4.44
CA SER A 91 -8.97 -16.41 -4.96
C SER A 91 -9.59 -17.49 -4.08
N GLN A 92 -10.50 -18.30 -4.65
CA GLN A 92 -11.26 -19.31 -3.90
C GLN A 92 -11.94 -18.72 -2.66
N GLU A 93 -12.61 -17.57 -2.81
CA GLU A 93 -13.24 -16.80 -1.72
C GLU A 93 -12.30 -16.22 -0.65
N GLN A 94 -10.98 -16.42 -0.77
CA GLN A 94 -10.01 -15.81 0.13
C GLN A 94 -9.40 -14.56 -0.50
N GLY A 95 -9.32 -13.48 0.29
CA GLY A 95 -8.63 -12.26 -0.11
C GLY A 95 -7.13 -12.52 -0.30
N ARG A 96 -6.56 -11.94 -1.36
CA ARG A 96 -5.13 -11.98 -1.65
C ARG A 96 -4.62 -10.60 -2.05
N VAL A 97 -3.31 -10.43 -1.90
CA VAL A 97 -2.59 -9.24 -2.35
C VAL A 97 -1.41 -9.66 -3.21
N ASN A 98 -1.12 -8.89 -4.26
CA ASN A 98 0.11 -8.95 -5.01
C ASN A 98 0.80 -7.58 -4.95
N ASN A 99 1.99 -7.52 -4.35
CA ASN A 99 2.86 -6.35 -4.40
C ASN A 99 3.90 -6.55 -5.50
N CYS A 100 3.91 -5.68 -6.49
CA CYS A 100 4.78 -5.80 -7.66
C CYS A 100 5.65 -4.55 -7.80
N VAL A 101 6.94 -4.74 -8.05
CA VAL A 101 7.92 -3.70 -8.35
C VAL A 101 8.47 -3.96 -9.75
N GLU A 102 8.33 -2.97 -10.63
CA GLU A 102 8.81 -3.00 -12.01
C GLU A 102 9.86 -1.91 -12.21
N VAL A 103 11.06 -2.29 -12.65
CA VAL A 103 12.18 -1.37 -12.92
C VAL A 103 13.08 -1.94 -14.00
N GLY A 104 13.33 -1.19 -15.08
CA GLY A 104 14.32 -1.56 -16.10
C GLY A 104 14.13 -2.96 -16.72
N GLY A 105 12.88 -3.41 -16.88
CA GLY A 105 12.54 -4.75 -17.39
C GLY A 105 12.53 -5.86 -16.33
N LEU A 106 13.02 -5.61 -15.11
CA LEU A 106 12.84 -6.51 -13.98
C LEU A 106 11.45 -6.32 -13.38
N ASN A 107 10.73 -7.43 -13.18
CA ASN A 107 9.50 -7.47 -12.40
C ASN A 107 9.69 -8.40 -11.21
N PHE A 108 9.51 -7.87 -10.02
CA PHE A 108 9.55 -8.61 -8.77
C PHE A 108 8.20 -8.50 -8.09
N SER A 109 7.53 -9.63 -7.89
CA SER A 109 6.21 -9.70 -7.27
C SER A 109 6.23 -10.58 -6.04
N LEU A 110 5.56 -10.13 -4.99
CA LEU A 110 5.28 -10.88 -3.77
C LEU A 110 3.76 -11.02 -3.62
N THR A 111 3.29 -12.22 -3.33
CA THR A 111 1.86 -12.48 -3.11
C THR A 111 1.62 -13.35 -1.90
N GLY A 112 0.42 -13.26 -1.35
CA GLY A 112 -0.05 -14.10 -0.27
C GLY A 112 -1.45 -13.70 0.20
N PRO A 113 -1.93 -14.37 1.26
CA PRO A 113 -3.28 -14.18 1.77
C PRO A 113 -3.47 -12.83 2.46
N THR A 114 -4.72 -12.37 2.51
CA THR A 114 -5.14 -11.19 3.25
C THR A 114 -6.31 -11.51 4.18
N LYS A 115 -6.41 -10.73 5.27
CA LYS A 115 -7.53 -10.77 6.21
C LYS A 115 -7.96 -9.35 6.52
N PHE A 116 -9.19 -9.00 6.16
CA PHE A 116 -9.71 -7.66 6.37
C PHE A 116 -10.54 -7.58 7.67
N LEU A 117 -10.12 -6.71 8.59
CA LEU A 117 -10.83 -6.42 9.82
C LEU A 117 -11.67 -5.15 9.66
N THR A 118 -12.90 -5.31 9.18
CA THR A 118 -13.87 -4.24 8.90
C THR A 118 -14.00 -3.21 10.01
N LYS A 119 -14.11 -3.63 11.28
CA LYS A 119 -14.25 -2.71 12.42
C LYS A 119 -13.05 -1.77 12.63
N LYS A 120 -11.89 -2.12 12.08
CA LYS A 120 -10.62 -1.38 12.24
C LYS A 120 -10.08 -0.83 10.92
N ASN A 121 -10.75 -1.09 9.80
CA ASN A 121 -10.25 -0.88 8.44
C ASN A 121 -8.81 -1.38 8.26
N LEU A 122 -8.51 -2.53 8.86
CA LEU A 122 -7.15 -3.06 8.92
C LEU A 122 -7.07 -4.29 8.02
N LEU A 123 -6.24 -4.19 6.98
CA LEU A 123 -5.92 -5.30 6.10
C LEU A 123 -4.60 -5.91 6.58
N ALA A 124 -4.68 -7.09 7.18
CA ALA A 124 -3.51 -7.91 7.45
C ALA A 124 -3.14 -8.72 6.21
N PHE A 125 -1.85 -8.96 6.01
CA PHE A 125 -1.34 -9.75 4.91
C PHE A 125 -0.02 -10.42 5.31
N ASP A 126 0.32 -11.50 4.63
CA ASP A 126 1.67 -12.07 4.65
C ASP A 126 2.07 -12.40 3.22
N PHE A 127 3.34 -12.16 2.87
CA PHE A 127 3.86 -12.56 1.58
C PHE A 127 4.47 -13.95 1.72
N THR A 128 3.89 -14.90 1.00
CA THR A 128 4.22 -16.33 1.11
C THR A 128 4.86 -16.86 -0.18
N GLN A 129 4.59 -16.20 -1.30
CA GLN A 129 5.08 -16.57 -2.62
C GLN A 129 5.75 -15.38 -3.31
N MET A 130 6.68 -15.70 -4.21
CA MET A 130 7.42 -14.73 -4.99
C MET A 130 7.42 -15.15 -6.47
N ILE A 131 7.36 -14.14 -7.34
CA ILE A 131 7.55 -14.29 -8.79
C ILE A 131 8.61 -13.28 -9.22
N VAL A 132 9.60 -13.74 -9.97
CA VAL A 132 10.63 -12.89 -10.58
C VAL A 132 10.60 -13.07 -12.08
N LYS A 133 10.47 -11.97 -12.83
CA LYS A 133 10.56 -11.96 -14.29
C LYS A 133 11.60 -10.96 -14.76
N LEU A 134 12.28 -11.29 -15.85
CA LEU A 134 13.09 -10.37 -16.62
C LEU A 134 12.48 -10.26 -18.02
N PHE A 135 12.03 -9.05 -18.37
CA PHE A 135 11.12 -8.81 -19.48
C PHE A 135 9.91 -9.76 -19.40
N ASN A 136 9.70 -10.58 -20.43
CA ASN A 136 8.59 -11.54 -20.49
C ASN A 136 8.98 -12.93 -19.97
N PHE A 137 10.23 -13.13 -19.53
CA PHE A 137 10.72 -14.42 -19.07
C PHE A 137 10.58 -14.56 -17.56
N LYS A 138 9.84 -15.58 -17.11
CA LYS A 138 9.71 -15.93 -15.70
C LYS A 138 10.95 -16.70 -15.25
N ILE A 139 11.77 -16.06 -14.42
CA ILE A 139 13.00 -16.64 -13.86
C ILE A 139 12.67 -17.54 -12.66
N TYR A 140 11.70 -17.11 -11.84
CA TYR A 140 11.32 -17.83 -10.63
C TYR A 140 9.84 -17.66 -10.34
N GLN A 141 9.23 -18.72 -9.81
CA GLN A 141 7.94 -18.69 -9.14
C GLN A 141 7.88 -19.79 -8.09
N GLY A 142 7.55 -19.42 -6.86
CA GLY A 142 7.40 -20.38 -5.78
C GLY A 142 7.22 -19.75 -4.41
N TYR A 143 7.16 -20.59 -3.39
CA TYR A 143 7.11 -20.15 -2.00
C TYR A 143 8.43 -19.53 -1.57
N ILE A 144 8.36 -18.42 -0.82
CA ILE A 144 9.51 -17.93 -0.07
C ILE A 144 9.84 -18.88 1.08
N ARG A 145 10.96 -18.64 1.78
CA ARG A 145 11.34 -19.45 2.95
C ARG A 145 10.20 -19.50 3.98
N SER A 146 9.78 -20.72 4.32
CA SER A 146 8.64 -21.00 5.21
C SER A 146 7.28 -20.48 4.71
N GLY A 147 7.18 -20.05 3.45
CA GLY A 147 5.98 -19.45 2.87
C GLY A 147 4.76 -20.36 2.90
N LYS A 148 4.94 -21.66 2.61
CA LYS A 148 3.84 -22.63 2.64
C LYS A 148 3.22 -22.76 4.04
N SER A 149 4.06 -22.95 5.06
CA SER A 149 3.61 -23.04 6.45
C SER A 149 2.98 -21.73 6.94
N LYS A 150 3.52 -20.57 6.54
CA LYS A 150 2.91 -19.26 6.84
C LYS A 150 1.54 -19.09 6.21
N GLU A 151 1.36 -19.55 4.96
CA GLU A 151 0.09 -19.50 4.26
C GLU A 151 -0.97 -20.37 4.98
N GLU A 152 -0.59 -21.60 5.37
CA GLU A 152 -1.47 -22.53 6.10
C GLU A 152 -1.88 -22.02 7.50
N ASN A 153 -1.03 -21.23 8.16
CA ASN A 153 -1.27 -20.73 9.53
C ASN A 153 -1.77 -19.27 9.57
N PHE A 154 -1.94 -18.61 8.42
CA PHE A 154 -2.19 -17.17 8.33
C PHE A 154 -3.43 -16.71 9.12
N ASP A 155 -4.50 -17.50 9.11
CA ASP A 155 -5.74 -17.14 9.81
C ASP A 155 -5.64 -17.32 11.33
N GLN A 156 -4.75 -18.19 11.79
CA GLN A 156 -4.52 -18.48 13.22
C GLN A 156 -3.62 -17.43 13.89
N GLU A 157 -2.78 -16.74 13.11
CA GLU A 157 -1.90 -15.70 13.65
C GLU A 157 -2.66 -14.47 14.16
N LYS A 158 -2.17 -13.94 15.27
CA LYS A 158 -2.69 -12.69 15.84
C LYS A 158 -2.25 -11.52 14.98
N ILE A 159 -3.14 -10.56 14.76
CA ILE A 159 -2.89 -9.34 13.96
C ILE A 159 -1.65 -8.56 14.42
N ASN A 160 -1.36 -8.54 15.72
CA ASN A 160 -0.18 -7.88 16.26
C ASN A 160 1.14 -8.59 15.90
N GLN A 161 1.12 -9.73 15.22
CA GLN A 161 2.27 -10.45 14.67
C GLN A 161 2.33 -10.31 13.14
N GLN A 162 1.22 -9.97 12.50
CA GLN A 162 1.10 -9.85 11.04
C GLN A 162 1.53 -8.47 10.51
N ALA A 163 1.96 -8.43 9.25
CA ALA A 163 2.04 -7.15 8.53
C ALA A 163 0.62 -6.64 8.25
N PHE A 164 0.44 -5.33 8.25
CA PHE A 164 -0.86 -4.74 7.96
C PHE A 164 -0.79 -3.33 7.40
N PHE A 165 -1.87 -2.96 6.73
CA PHE A 165 -2.25 -1.59 6.39
C PHE A 165 -3.52 -1.21 7.16
N ALA A 166 -3.48 -0.09 7.87
CA ALA A 166 -4.66 0.55 8.43
C ALA A 166 -5.15 1.60 7.43
N TYR A 167 -6.18 1.25 6.66
CA TYR A 167 -6.79 2.14 5.69
C TYR A 167 -7.62 3.20 6.41
N PHE A 168 -7.40 4.45 6.02
CA PHE A 168 -8.16 5.58 6.54
C PHE A 168 -8.79 6.42 5.42
N PHE A 169 -8.44 6.14 4.16
CA PHE A 169 -9.06 6.77 3.01
C PHE A 169 -9.21 5.73 1.91
N ILE A 170 -10.45 5.50 1.47
CA ILE A 170 -10.79 4.57 0.40
C ILE A 170 -11.85 5.24 -0.47
N GLN A 171 -11.52 5.45 -1.73
CA GLN A 171 -12.38 5.97 -2.79
C GLN A 171 -12.09 5.21 -4.08
N ASP A 172 -12.97 5.35 -5.07
CA ASP A 172 -12.91 4.62 -6.34
C ASP A 172 -11.56 4.73 -7.06
N ARG A 173 -10.89 5.89 -6.94
CA ARG A 173 -9.63 6.18 -7.64
C ARG A 173 -8.41 6.31 -6.73
N LEU A 174 -8.60 6.35 -5.42
CA LEU A 174 -7.55 6.73 -4.48
C LEU A 174 -7.70 6.00 -3.15
N ILE A 175 -6.61 5.43 -2.65
CA ILE A 175 -6.53 4.84 -1.31
C ILE A 175 -5.35 5.42 -0.55
N ALA A 176 -5.50 5.56 0.77
CA ALA A 176 -4.41 5.90 1.67
C ALA A 176 -4.46 5.05 2.94
N ALA A 177 -3.27 4.67 3.41
CA ALA A 177 -3.12 3.79 4.54
C ALA A 177 -1.88 4.11 5.36
N ARG A 178 -1.93 3.70 6.63
CA ARG A 178 -0.78 3.67 7.52
C ARG A 178 -0.30 2.23 7.66
N GLY A 179 0.96 1.98 7.31
CA GLY A 179 1.60 0.69 7.54
C GLY A 179 1.93 0.48 9.02
N ARG A 180 2.16 -0.78 9.41
CA ARG A 180 2.56 -1.17 10.78
C ARG A 180 3.72 -0.36 11.36
N GLY A 181 4.73 -0.03 10.55
CA GLY A 181 5.88 0.80 10.95
C GLY A 181 5.56 2.29 11.18
N GLY A 182 4.30 2.69 10.95
CA GLY A 182 3.80 4.05 11.10
C GLY A 182 4.04 4.96 9.88
N GLY A 183 4.59 4.45 8.78
CA GLY A 183 4.64 5.21 7.52
C GLY A 183 3.23 5.35 6.92
N LEU A 184 2.96 6.52 6.35
CA LEU A 184 1.81 6.81 5.49
C LEU A 184 2.15 6.55 4.03
N ALA A 185 1.14 6.14 3.26
CA ALA A 185 1.25 5.94 1.83
C ALA A 185 -0.05 6.30 1.12
N LEU A 186 0.08 6.72 -0.13
CA LEU A 186 -1.00 7.09 -1.05
C LEU A 186 -0.85 6.26 -2.33
N TRP A 187 -1.95 5.72 -2.82
CA TRP A 187 -2.00 4.99 -4.09
C TRP A 187 -3.17 5.45 -4.94
N THR A 188 -2.96 5.44 -6.25
CA THR A 188 -3.98 5.72 -7.26
C THR A 188 -4.34 4.46 -8.01
N ARG A 189 -5.61 4.32 -8.39
CA ARG A 189 -6.07 3.19 -9.21
C ARG A 189 -5.58 3.32 -10.65
N ILE A 190 -5.28 2.20 -11.30
CA ILE A 190 -4.75 2.16 -12.68
C ILE A 190 -5.38 1.08 -13.57
N ASP A 191 -6.46 0.44 -13.12
CA ASP A 191 -7.27 -0.50 -13.91
C ASP A 191 -8.68 0.05 -14.21
#